data_AF-A0A959KKN8-F1
#
_entry.id   AF-A0A959KKN8-F1
#
_cell.length_a   1.000
_cell.length_b   1.000
_cell.length_c   1.000
_cell.angle_alpha   90.00
_cell.angle_beta   90.00
_cell.angle_gamma   90.00
#
_symmetry.space_group_name_H-M   'P 1'
#
loop_
_entity.id
_entity.type
_entity.pdbx_description
1 polymer ?
#
loop_
_entity_poly.entity_id
_entity_poly.type
_entity_poly.pdbx_seq_one_letter_code
_entity_poly.pdbx_strand_id
1 'polypeptide(L)' 'MPEKQVYEYAVIRLVPRVEREEFLNVGVIVFCKRRNFLQVKYRLDATRIAAFADDELDLDEIAAYLHTWELIA' A
#
# COMPACT_ATOMS: atom_id res chain seq x y z
N MET A 1 11.05 -16.71 -28.18
CA MET A 1 10.11 -16.04 -27.25
C MET A 1 10.93 -15.42 -26.14
N PRO A 2 10.72 -14.16 -25.73
CA PRO A 2 11.41 -13.62 -24.57
C PRO A 2 11.13 -14.50 -23.34
N GLU A 3 12.16 -14.71 -22.52
CA GLU A 3 12.05 -15.53 -21.32
C GLU A 3 11.00 -14.92 -20.38
N LYS A 4 10.00 -15.70 -19.97
CA LYS A 4 8.99 -15.23 -19.01
C LYS A 4 9.66 -15.00 -17.66
N GLN A 5 9.44 -13.83 -17.08
CA GLN A 5 9.94 -13.49 -15.75
C GLN A 5 8.79 -13.41 -14.76
N VAL A 6 9.01 -13.99 -13.59
CA VAL A 6 8.03 -13.98 -12.50
C VAL A 6 8.05 -12.63 -11.82
N TYR A 7 6.89 -12.02 -11.71
CA TYR A 7 6.62 -10.87 -10.87
C TYR A 7 5.75 -11.32 -9.72
N GLU A 8 6.18 -10.99 -8.51
CA GLU A 8 5.44 -11.20 -7.28
C GLU A 8 4.84 -9.88 -6.83
N TYR A 9 3.71 -9.92 -6.14
CA TYR A 9 3.10 -8.72 -5.61
C TYR A 9 2.47 -8.96 -4.24
N ALA A 10 2.46 -7.91 -3.43
CA ALA A 10 1.78 -7.85 -2.15
C ALA A 10 0.84 -6.64 -2.13
N VAL A 11 -0.36 -6.80 -1.58
CA VAL A 11 -1.33 -5.71 -1.45
C VAL A 11 -1.12 -5.01 -0.12
N ILE A 12 -1.07 -3.68 -0.13
CA ILE A 12 -1.00 -2.85 1.07
C ILE A 12 -2.42 -2.60 1.55
N ARG A 13 -2.71 -2.98 2.79
CA ARG A 13 -4.02 -2.83 3.43
C ARG A 13 -3.93 -1.84 4.57
N LEU A 14 -4.80 -0.85 4.55
CA LEU A 14 -5.07 0.01 5.69
C LEU A 14 -6.24 -0.58 6.47
N VAL A 15 -6.08 -0.69 7.79
CA VAL A 15 -7.14 -1.09 8.73
C VAL A 15 -7.47 0.16 9.53
N PRO A 16 -8.49 0.95 9.15
CA PRO A 16 -8.80 2.21 9.82
C PRO A 16 -9.23 2.02 11.28
N ARG A 17 -9.84 0.87 11.57
CA ARG A 17 -10.31 0.49 12.90
C ARG A 17 -10.16 -1.00 13.13
N VAL A 18 -9.34 -1.38 14.11
CA VAL A 18 -8.96 -2.78 14.33
C VAL A 18 -10.15 -3.62 14.80
N GLU A 19 -11.01 -3.09 15.66
CA GLU A 19 -12.13 -3.87 16.23
C GLU A 19 -13.20 -4.25 15.20
N ARG A 20 -13.26 -3.55 14.06
CA ARG A 20 -14.25 -3.83 13.00
C ARG A 20 -13.76 -4.88 12.00
N GLU A 21 -12.47 -5.22 12.03
CA GLU A 21 -11.82 -6.11 11.06
C GLU A 21 -12.01 -5.68 9.59
N GLU A 22 -12.33 -4.40 9.36
CA GLU A 22 -12.51 -3.80 8.04
C GLU A 22 -11.14 -3.33 7.50
N PHE A 23 -10.95 -3.45 6.19
CA PHE A 23 -9.72 -2.99 5.54
C PHE A 23 -9.96 -2.40 4.16
N LEU A 24 -9.08 -1.48 3.78
CA LEU A 24 -9.02 -0.87 2.47
C LEU A 24 -7.69 -1.23 1.80
N ASN A 25 -7.75 -1.72 0.58
CA ASN A 25 -6.55 -1.85 -0.25
C ASN A 25 -6.13 -0.45 -0.70
N VAL A 26 -4.95 0.00 -0.27
CA VAL A 26 -4.43 1.35 -0.54
C VAL A 26 -3.21 1.34 -1.45
N GLY A 27 -2.63 0.17 -1.73
CA GLY A 27 -1.47 0.08 -2.61
C GLY A 27 -1.03 -1.32 -2.94
N VAL A 28 0.08 -1.42 -3.66
CA VAL A 28 0.72 -2.66 -4.08
C VAL A 28 2.23 -2.50 -4.06
N ILE A 29 2.92 -3.55 -3.64
CA ILE A 29 4.36 -3.73 -3.80
C ILE A 29 4.54 -4.75 -4.91
N VAL A 30 5.39 -4.45 -5.90
CA VAL A 30 5.72 -5.36 -7.00
C VAL A 30 7.20 -5.66 -6.97
N PHE A 31 7.55 -6.93 -7.04
CA PHE A 31 8.92 -7.42 -6.95
C PHE A 31 9.25 -8.37 -8.11
N CYS A 32 10.46 -8.27 -8.65
CA CYS A 32 11.03 -9.24 -9.57
C CYS A 32 12.54 -9.39 -9.31
N LYS A 33 12.92 -10.50 -8.66
CA LYS A 33 14.33 -10.81 -8.36
C LYS A 33 15.23 -10.80 -9.59
N ARG A 34 14.78 -11.41 -10.70
CA ARG A 34 15.56 -11.51 -11.94
C ARG A 34 15.86 -10.16 -12.59
N ARG A 35 15.00 -9.16 -12.35
CA ARG A 35 15.20 -7.80 -12.87
C ARG A 35 15.85 -6.84 -11.88
N ASN A 36 16.14 -7.29 -10.65
CA ASN A 36 16.45 -6.40 -9.53
C ASN A 36 15.43 -5.25 -9.44
N PHE A 37 14.15 -5.60 -9.58
CA PHE A 37 13.05 -4.63 -9.62
C PHE A 37 12.25 -4.76 -8.34
N LEU A 38 12.07 -3.64 -7.65
CA LEU A 38 11.16 -3.47 -6.54
C LEU A 38 10.50 -2.11 -6.71
N GLN A 39 9.18 -2.06 -6.60
CA GLN A 39 8.45 -0.81 -6.72
C GLN A 39 7.22 -0.85 -5.84
N VAL A 40 6.93 0.30 -5.22
CA VAL A 40 5.72 0.52 -4.43
C VAL A 40 4.85 1.54 -5.16
N LYS A 41 3.54 1.29 -5.19
CA LYS A 41 2.55 2.28 -5.62
C LYS A 41 1.37 2.24 -4.67
N TYR A 42 0.96 3.42 -4.20
CA TYR A 42 -0.17 3.57 -3.30
C TYR A 42 -1.01 4.80 -3.67
N ARG A 43 -2.24 4.83 -3.18
CA ARG A 43 -3.16 5.94 -3.28
C ARG A 43 -4.02 5.99 -2.03
N LEU A 44 -3.99 7.13 -1.34
CA LEU A 44 -4.88 7.42 -0.22
C LEU A 44 -6.04 8.26 -0.73
N ASP A 45 -7.24 7.67 -0.72
CA ASP A 45 -8.49 8.38 -1.01
C ASP A 45 -9.09 8.84 0.32
N ALA A 46 -8.85 10.10 0.68
CA ALA A 46 -9.24 10.65 1.98
C ALA A 46 -10.75 10.50 2.24
N THR A 47 -11.59 10.76 1.24
CA THR A 47 -13.06 10.63 1.36
C THR A 47 -13.46 9.19 1.62
N ARG A 48 -12.86 8.23 0.89
CA ARG A 48 -13.15 6.81 1.10
C ARG A 48 -12.64 6.33 2.45
N ILE A 49 -11.46 6.75 2.89
CA ILE A 49 -10.89 6.32 4.17
C ILE A 49 -11.72 6.88 5.33
N ALA A 50 -12.11 8.17 5.27
CA ALA A 50 -12.94 8.80 6.28
C ALA A 50 -14.32 8.13 6.45
N ALA A 51 -14.83 7.43 5.43
CA ALA A 51 -16.07 6.67 5.56
C ALA A 51 -15.94 5.39 6.42
N PHE A 52 -14.71 4.92 6.67
CA PHE A 52 -14.41 3.73 7.48
C PHE A 52 -13.66 4.06 8.78
N ALA A 53 -13.07 5.25 8.86
CA ALA A 53 -12.28 5.73 9.98
C ALA A 53 -13.14 6.54 10.96
N ASP A 54 -12.75 6.53 12.24
CA ASP A 54 -13.21 7.51 13.22
C ASP A 54 -12.32 8.77 13.14
N ASP A 55 -12.68 9.85 13.85
CA ASP A 55 -11.98 11.15 13.82
C ASP A 55 -10.51 11.11 14.30
N GLU A 56 -10.05 9.98 14.84
CA GLU A 56 -8.70 9.79 15.41
C GLU A 56 -7.65 9.32 14.38
N LEU A 57 -8.04 8.97 13.15
CA LEU A 57 -7.09 8.48 12.15
C LEU A 57 -6.26 9.62 11.52
N ASP A 58 -4.97 9.65 11.79
CA ASP A 58 -4.03 10.59 11.16
C ASP A 58 -3.61 10.12 9.76
N LEU A 59 -4.27 10.69 8.74
CA LEU A 59 -3.96 10.41 7.33
C LEU A 59 -2.58 10.92 6.90
N ASP A 60 -2.08 12.00 7.50
CA ASP A 60 -0.79 12.59 7.13
C ASP A 60 0.35 11.70 7.65
N GLU A 61 0.20 11.12 8.84
CA GLU A 61 1.14 10.13 9.38
C GLU A 61 1.21 8.88 8.47
N ILE A 62 0.04 8.36 8.06
CA ILE A 62 -0.03 7.22 7.13
C ILE A 62 0.63 7.55 5.79
N ALA A 63 0.40 8.74 5.26
CA ALA A 63 1.01 9.20 4.02
C ALA A 63 2.54 9.27 4.13
N ALA A 64 3.07 9.75 5.26
CA ALA A 64 4.51 9.81 5.52
C ALA A 64 5.15 8.41 5.61
N TYR A 65 4.49 7.45 6.27
CA TYR A 65 4.96 6.06 6.31
C TYR A 65 5.01 5.43 4.92
N LEU A 66 3.94 5.56 4.13
CA LEU A 66 3.90 5.01 2.78
C LEU A 66 4.90 5.69 1.84
N HIS A 67 5.15 6.98 2.01
CA HIS A 67 6.17 7.69 1.24
C HIS A 67 7.57 7.13 1.50
N THR A 68 7.88 6.77 2.75
CA THR A 68 9.16 6.15 3.11
C THR A 68 9.35 4.82 2.37
N TRP A 69 8.28 4.07 2.09
CA TRP A 69 8.36 2.81 1.34
C TRP A 69 8.80 3.02 -0.11
N GLU A 70 8.44 4.14 -0.74
CA GLU A 70 8.96 4.49 -2.07
C GLU A 70 10.46 4.84 -2.06
N LEU A 71 10.99 5.34 -0.93
CA LEU A 71 12.41 5.74 -0.81
C LEU A 71 13.36 4.56 -0.60
N ILE A 72 12.85 3.45 -0.04
CA ILE A 72 13.64 2.25 0.27
C ILE A 72 13.39 1.10 -0.71
N ALA A 73 12.43 1.26 -1.62
CA ALA A 73 12.11 0.29 -2.67
C ALA A 73 13.16 0.30 -3.80
#